data_AF-A0AAV2S8H3-F1
#
_entry.id   AF-A0AAV2S8H3-F1
#
_cell.length_a   1.000
_cell.length_b   1.000
_cell.length_c   1.000
_cell.angle_alpha   90.00
_cell.angle_beta   90.00
_cell.angle_gamma   90.00
#
_symmetry.space_group_name_H-M   'P 1'
#
loop_
_entity.id
_entity.type
_entity.pdbx_description
1 polymer ?
#
loop_
_entity_poly.entity_id
_entity_poly.type
_entity_poly.pdbx_seq_one_letter_code
_entity_poly.pdbx_strand_id
1 'polypeptide(L)'
;DIKKCQESIDDYQKGKYYCVYFHENRYWGRLLKVFSHDDESVATDVELKFLHYKCGFWEFPKNYDIQIIETEFVFMGPTTPAEITKNGFKFNEDEKAFE
;
A
#
# COMPACT_ATOMS: atom_id res chain seq x y z
N ASP A 1 0.12 -16.59 -7.80
CA ASP A 1 -0.96 -16.17 -8.71
C ASP A 1 -1.27 -14.70 -8.39
N ILE A 2 -0.59 -13.76 -9.05
CA ILE A 2 -0.59 -12.32 -8.68
C ILE A 2 -2.02 -11.75 -8.63
N LYS A 3 -2.93 -12.32 -9.43
CA LYS A 3 -4.35 -11.95 -9.49
C LYS A 3 -5.19 -12.34 -8.27
N LYS A 4 -4.70 -13.22 -7.38
CA LYS A 4 -5.47 -13.67 -6.19
C LYS A 4 -5.30 -12.76 -4.97
N CYS A 5 -4.29 -11.89 -4.95
CA CYS A 5 -4.02 -11.00 -3.81
C CYS A 5 -4.46 -9.54 -4.05
N GLN A 6 -4.87 -9.21 -5.28
CA GLN A 6 -5.35 -7.88 -5.62
C GLN A 6 -6.81 -7.74 -5.16
N GLU A 7 -7.02 -7.22 -3.94
CA GLU A 7 -8.36 -6.84 -3.49
C GLU A 7 -8.88 -5.67 -4.33
N SER A 8 -10.20 -5.60 -4.55
CA SER A 8 -10.81 -4.46 -5.26
C SER A 8 -10.53 -3.18 -4.48
N ILE A 9 -9.80 -2.24 -5.08
CA ILE A 9 -9.52 -0.96 -4.43
C ILE A 9 -10.64 0.02 -4.67
N ASP A 10 -11.13 0.63 -3.59
CA ASP A 10 -12.19 1.63 -3.64
C ASP A 10 -12.01 2.74 -2.58
N ASP A 11 -12.90 3.73 -2.64
CA ASP A 11 -12.88 4.88 -1.74
C ASP A 11 -13.05 4.53 -0.25
N TYR A 12 -13.67 3.40 0.10
CA TYR A 12 -13.84 2.95 1.48
C TYR A 12 -12.53 2.49 2.12
N GLN A 13 -11.51 2.26 1.31
CA GLN A 13 -10.21 1.82 1.75
C GLN A 13 -9.22 2.95 2.02
N LYS A 14 -9.62 4.21 1.78
CA LYS A 14 -8.83 5.39 2.13
C LYS A 14 -8.35 5.33 3.57
N GLY A 15 -7.07 5.59 3.76
CA GLY A 15 -6.39 5.58 5.05
C GLY A 15 -5.83 4.23 5.48
N LYS A 16 -6.11 3.14 4.77
CA LYS A 16 -5.56 1.80 5.04
C LYS A 16 -4.18 1.62 4.39
N TYR A 17 -3.43 0.62 4.85
CA TYR A 17 -2.07 0.35 4.35
C TYR A 17 -2.05 -0.79 3.34
N TYR A 18 -1.24 -0.63 2.31
CA TYR A 18 -1.08 -1.57 1.22
C TYR A 18 0.39 -1.84 0.94
N CYS A 19 0.67 -3.07 0.54
CA CYS A 19 1.94 -3.47 -0.03
C CYS A 19 1.90 -3.24 -1.54
N VAL A 20 2.95 -2.61 -2.04
CA VAL A 20 3.07 -2.12 -3.40
C VAL A 20 4.38 -2.62 -3.97
N TYR A 21 4.36 -3.02 -5.25
CA TYR A 21 5.58 -3.28 -5.99
C TYR A 21 5.80 -2.16 -7.00
N PHE A 22 6.88 -1.41 -6.83
CA PHE A 22 7.20 -0.25 -7.65
C PHE A 22 8.70 -0.24 -7.94
N HIS A 23 9.10 -0.03 -9.19
CA HIS A 23 10.52 -0.09 -9.61
C HIS A 23 11.29 -1.31 -9.07
N GLU A 24 10.72 -2.52 -9.23
CA GLU A 24 11.32 -3.80 -8.78
C GLU A 24 11.46 -3.94 -7.25
N ASN A 25 10.98 -2.97 -6.48
CA ASN A 25 11.09 -2.93 -5.04
C ASN A 25 9.71 -2.98 -4.38
N ARG A 26 9.67 -3.54 -3.18
CA ARG A 26 8.45 -3.65 -2.38
C ARG A 26 8.40 -2.54 -1.33
N TYR A 27 7.29 -1.84 -1.28
CA TYR A 27 7.04 -0.76 -0.34
C TYR A 27 5.71 -0.98 0.38
N TRP A 28 5.61 -0.48 1.61
CA TRP A 28 4.32 -0.27 2.25
C TRP A 28 3.91 1.19 2.07
N GLY A 29 2.64 1.44 1.79
CA GLY A 29 2.10 2.79 1.63
C GLY A 29 0.71 2.92 2.20
N ARG A 30 0.35 4.12 2.67
CA ARG A 30 -0.99 4.46 3.12
C ARG A 30 -1.79 5.04 1.98
N LEU A 31 -2.96 4.47 1.71
CA LEU A 31 -3.88 4.96 0.69
C LEU A 31 -4.46 6.31 1.07
N LEU A 32 -4.30 7.30 0.19
CA LEU A 32 -4.82 8.66 0.36
C LEU A 32 -6.03 8.89 -0.55
N LYS A 33 -5.92 8.49 -1.82
CA LYS A 33 -6.94 8.73 -2.84
C LYS A 33 -6.98 7.60 -3.85
N VAL A 34 -8.18 7.34 -4.37
CA VAL A 34 -8.43 6.43 -5.48
C VAL A 34 -8.92 7.27 -6.66
N PHE A 35 -8.47 6.91 -7.85
CA PHE A 35 -8.88 7.53 -9.10
C PHE A 35 -9.49 6.48 -10.03
N SER A 36 -10.49 6.89 -10.78
CA SER A 36 -11.10 6.12 -11.87
C SER A 36 -11.13 7.01 -13.11
N HIS A 37 -10.83 6.43 -14.28
CA HIS A 37 -10.84 7.18 -15.55
C HIS A 37 -12.18 7.06 -16.30
N ASP A 38 -13.07 6.15 -15.87
CA ASP A 38 -14.38 5.91 -16.49
C ASP A 38 -15.54 6.11 -15.50
N ASP A 39 -16.72 6.46 -16.04
CA ASP A 39 -18.00 6.58 -15.32
C ASP A 39 -18.46 5.24 -14.70
N GLU A 40 -17.93 4.10 -15.19
CA GLU A 40 -18.19 2.75 -14.67
C GLU A 40 -17.40 2.42 -13.37
N SER A 41 -16.66 3.39 -12.82
CA SER A 41 -16.15 3.39 -11.43
C SER A 41 -15.07 2.36 -11.06
N VAL A 42 -14.38 1.75 -12.04
CA VAL A 42 -13.23 0.87 -11.73
C VAL A 42 -12.00 1.73 -11.38
N ALA A 43 -11.39 1.46 -10.23
CA ALA A 43 -10.18 2.12 -9.78
C ALA A 43 -8.98 1.74 -10.67
N THR A 44 -8.36 2.76 -11.28
CA THR A 44 -7.20 2.60 -12.17
C THR A 44 -5.91 3.00 -11.47
N ASP A 45 -5.97 4.04 -10.63
CA ASP A 45 -4.81 4.60 -9.95
C ASP A 45 -5.11 4.89 -8.49
N VAL A 46 -4.05 4.87 -7.69
CA VAL A 46 -4.10 5.21 -6.27
C VAL A 46 -2.97 6.14 -5.89
N GLU A 47 -3.29 7.15 -5.09
CA GLU A 47 -2.31 7.99 -4.42
C GLU A 47 -1.94 7.34 -3.09
N LEU A 48 -0.66 6.98 -2.95
CA LEU A 48 -0.12 6.39 -1.73
C LEU A 48 0.92 7.30 -1.11
N LYS A 49 0.88 7.42 0.21
CA LYS A 49 2.01 7.90 1.01
C LYS A 49 2.86 6.71 1.41
N PHE A 50 4.01 6.53 0.78
CA PHE A 50 4.92 5.43 1.08
C PHE A 50 5.50 5.53 2.49
N LEU A 51 6.04 4.40 2.95
CA LEU A 51 6.76 4.24 4.21
C LEU A 51 8.20 3.82 3.88
N HIS A 52 9.17 4.26 4.68
CA HIS A 52 10.56 3.86 4.52
C HIS A 52 10.96 2.86 5.60
N TYR A 53 11.58 1.75 5.19
CA TYR A 53 12.12 0.79 6.14
C TYR A 53 13.42 1.30 6.74
N LYS A 54 13.46 1.47 8.07
CA LYS A 54 14.63 1.90 8.81
C LYS A 54 14.64 1.30 10.21
N CYS A 55 15.80 0.78 10.62
CA CYS A 55 16.02 0.25 11.97
C CYS A 55 14.96 -0.78 12.43
N GLY A 56 14.44 -1.60 11.52
CA GLY A 56 13.44 -2.63 11.84
C GLY A 56 11.97 -2.19 11.74
N PHE A 57 11.71 -0.93 11.39
CA PHE A 57 10.36 -0.36 11.32
C PHE A 57 10.12 0.35 9.99
N TRP A 58 8.86 0.42 9.58
CA TRP A 58 8.38 1.24 8.46
C TRP A 58 7.99 2.62 8.98
N GLU A 59 8.84 3.61 8.77
CA GLU A 59 8.65 4.98 9.25
C GLU A 59 7.87 5.83 8.25
N PHE A 60 7.12 6.81 8.75
CA PHE A 60 6.47 7.80 7.90
C PHE A 60 7.49 8.79 7.32
N PRO A 61 7.59 8.95 5.99
CA PRO A 61 8.36 10.01 5.38
C PRO A 61 7.83 11.37 5.76
N LYS A 62 8.76 12.30 5.91
CA LYS A 62 8.43 13.61 6.44
C LYS A 62 7.56 14.43 5.50
N ASN A 63 7.82 14.54 4.19
CA ASN A 63 6.96 15.40 3.35
C ASN A 63 6.85 15.07 1.84
N TYR A 64 7.63 14.15 1.25
CA TYR A 64 7.73 14.05 -0.24
C TYR A 64 7.53 12.65 -0.86
N ASP A 65 7.14 11.66 -0.08
CA ASP A 65 7.05 10.27 -0.57
C ASP A 65 5.62 9.88 -0.93
N ILE A 66 4.89 10.80 -1.55
CA ILE A 66 3.55 10.56 -2.08
C ILE A 66 3.69 10.34 -3.58
N GLN A 67 3.13 9.25 -4.08
CA GLN A 67 3.14 8.90 -5.50
C GLN A 67 1.77 8.39 -5.92
N ILE A 68 1.42 8.63 -7.18
CA ILE A 68 0.30 7.98 -7.84
C ILE A 68 0.85 6.75 -8.56
N ILE A 69 0.25 5.60 -8.30
CA ILE A 69 0.61 4.33 -8.94
C ILE A 69 -0.63 3.66 -9.50
N GLU A 70 -0.47 2.85 -10.54
CA GLU A 70 -1.56 2.05 -11.09
C GLU A 70 -1.97 0.96 -10.08
N THR A 71 -3.26 0.67 -9.99
CA THR A 71 -3.82 -0.31 -9.05
C THR A 71 -3.29 -1.73 -9.26
N GLU A 72 -2.80 -2.05 -10.46
CA GLU A 72 -2.12 -3.33 -10.75
C GLU A 72 -0.81 -3.53 -9.99
N PHE A 73 -0.19 -2.44 -9.54
CA PHE A 73 1.02 -2.48 -8.71
C PHE A 73 0.73 -2.61 -7.21
N VAL A 74 -0.53 -2.79 -6.82
CA VAL A 74 -0.93 -2.99 -5.42
C VAL A 74 -1.16 -4.49 -5.17
N PHE A 75 -0.34 -5.09 -4.32
CA PHE A 75 -0.22 -6.55 -4.19
C PHE A 75 -0.93 -7.11 -2.97
N MET A 76 -0.95 -6.38 -1.87
CA MET A 76 -1.59 -6.84 -0.64
C MET A 76 -2.20 -5.71 0.14
N GLY A 77 -3.33 -5.99 0.76
CA GLY A 77 -4.00 -5.08 1.68
C GLY A 77 -5.51 -5.10 1.43
N PRO A 78 -6.27 -4.35 2.25
CA PRO A 78 -5.76 -3.49 3.30
C PRO A 78 -5.22 -4.27 4.50
N THR A 79 -4.05 -3.88 5.00
CA THR A 79 -3.48 -4.44 6.23
C THR A 79 -3.52 -3.44 7.38
N THR A 80 -3.54 -3.98 8.59
CA THR A 80 -3.33 -3.21 9.82
C THR A 80 -1.92 -3.47 10.33
N PRO A 81 -1.16 -2.42 10.72
CA PRO A 81 0.11 -2.62 11.42
C PRO A 81 -0.06 -3.55 12.62
N ALA A 82 0.82 -4.53 12.75
CA ALA A 82 0.87 -5.42 13.90
C ALA A 82 1.35 -4.69 15.16
N GLU A 83 2.25 -3.71 14.98
CA GLU A 83 2.75 -2.86 16.05
C GLU A 83 2.87 -1.40 15.55
N ILE A 84 2.31 -0.47 16.31
CA ILE A 84 2.44 0.97 16.09
C ILE A 84 3.35 1.53 17.18
N THR A 85 4.49 2.08 16.77
CA THR A 85 5.46 2.70 17.69
C THR A 85 5.60 4.19 17.41
N LYS A 86 6.34 4.90 18.27
CA LYS A 86 6.71 6.30 18.02
C LYS A 86 7.59 6.50 16.79
N ASN A 87 8.29 5.45 16.34
CA ASN A 87 9.23 5.50 15.21
C ASN A 87 8.56 5.07 13.90
N GLY A 88 7.52 4.24 13.96
CA GLY A 88 6.84 3.74 12.77
C GLY A 88 6.04 2.48 13.03
N PHE A 89 5.89 1.66 11.99
CA PHE A 89 5.07 0.46 11.99
C PHE A 89 5.87 -0.81 11.84
N LYS A 90 5.35 -1.89 12.38
CA LYS A 90 5.71 -3.24 11.98
C LYS A 90 4.46 -3.90 11.39
N PHE A 91 4.57 -4.43 10.17
CA PHE A 91 3.53 -5.24 9.56
C PHE A 91 3.83 -6.71 9.83
N ASN A 92 2.81 -7.53 10.05
CA ASN A 92 2.97 -8.98 9.99
C ASN A 92 3.16 -9.32 8.52
N GLU A 93 4.41 -9.43 8.11
CA GLU A 93 4.75 -10.04 6.83
C GLU A 93 4.52 -11.54 7.01
N ASP A 94 3.29 -12.02 6.82
CA ASP A 94 3.05 -13.45 6.76
C ASP A 94 3.82 -13.98 5.54
N GLU A 95 5.05 -14.46 5.77
CA GLU A 95 5.94 -15.04 4.75
C GLU A 95 5.25 -16.14 3.93
N LYS A 96 4.23 -16.80 4.51
CA LYS A 96 3.45 -17.87 3.88
C LYS A 96 2.44 -17.43 2.83
N ALA A 97 2.17 -16.13 2.68
CA ALA A 97 1.32 -15.64 1.58
C ALA A 97 2.07 -15.65 0.22
N PHE A 98 3.36 -16.00 0.21
CA PHE A 98 4.27 -15.80 -0.90
C PHE A 98 5.08 -17.05 -1.34
N GLU A 99 4.87 -18.21 -0.72
CA GLU A 99 5.30 -19.52 -1.27
C GLU A 99 4.24 -20.08 -2.24
#